data_AF-A0A8I1PMX0-F1
#
_entry.id   AF-A0A8I1PMX0-F1
#
_cell.length_a   1.000
_cell.length_b   1.000
_cell.length_c   1.000
_cell.angle_alpha   90.00
_cell.angle_beta   90.00
_cell.angle_gamma   90.00
#
_symmetry.space_group_name_H-M   'P 1'
#
loop_
_entity.id
_entity.type
_entity.pdbx_description
1 polymer ?
#
loop_
_entity_poly.entity_id
_entity_poly.type
_entity_poly.pdbx_seq_one_letter_code
_entity_poly.pdbx_strand_id
1 'polypeptide(L)'
;MNNLDLFETLMNCETVEELHASATAIVRGMGFEHFLYGVQVNTSLTRPYRFILSCYPEEWRTHYDQEGYASIDPTVIHCATAATPVIWKNELFKGRKETRIRSEARDSGLVSGASFPVHGRRGEAAMLSLATSRESRETQNDILAMMGQSQLLTCFLHEAIQHVVLSKGPLPLKKINLTEREKECLLWAAEGKTGWEIATIVNISERTVTFHLQNAAQKMGVVNRQQAISRALSMGLIEPRTIT
;
A
#
# COMPACT_ATOMS: atom_id res chain seq x y z
N MET A 1 7.30 -11.58 25.35
CA MET A 1 7.71 -10.29 24.74
C MET A 1 6.53 -9.35 24.80
N ASN A 2 6.74 -8.10 25.20
CA ASN A 2 5.68 -7.11 25.15
C ASN A 2 5.43 -6.71 23.67
N ASN A 3 4.24 -6.21 23.33
CA ASN A 3 3.90 -5.87 21.94
C ASN A 3 4.82 -4.80 21.34
N LEU A 4 5.40 -3.93 22.18
CA LEU A 4 6.37 -2.92 21.76
C LEU A 4 7.66 -3.53 21.20
N ASP A 5 8.22 -4.54 21.87
CA ASP A 5 9.47 -5.18 21.46
C ASP A 5 9.34 -5.86 20.07
N LEU A 6 8.15 -6.41 19.79
CA LEU A 6 7.84 -7.08 18.52
C LEU A 6 7.81 -6.09 17.34
N PHE A 7 7.16 -4.93 17.51
CA PHE A 7 7.07 -3.93 16.45
C PHE A 7 8.39 -3.16 16.26
N GLU A 8 9.15 -2.93 17.34
CA GLU A 8 10.48 -2.35 17.25
C GLU A 8 11.44 -3.25 16.46
N THR A 9 11.39 -4.56 16.69
CA THR A 9 12.16 -5.55 15.91
C THR A 9 11.86 -5.43 14.41
N LEU A 10 10.57 -5.31 14.07
CA LEU A 10 10.13 -5.21 12.68
C LEU A 10 10.60 -3.90 12.01
N MET A 11 10.60 -2.79 12.75
CA MET A 11 11.08 -1.48 12.26
C MET A 11 12.59 -1.41 12.06
N ASN A 12 13.35 -2.27 12.74
CA ASN A 12 14.81 -2.33 12.66
C ASN A 12 15.33 -3.27 11.56
N CYS A 13 14.45 -4.00 10.86
CA CYS A 13 14.85 -4.83 9.74
C CYS A 13 15.43 -3.99 8.58
N GLU A 14 16.49 -4.50 7.96
CA GLU A 14 17.17 -3.85 6.84
C GLU A 14 16.95 -4.56 5.50
N THR A 15 16.48 -5.81 5.53
CA THR A 15 16.29 -6.64 4.34
C THR A 15 14.86 -7.21 4.25
N VAL A 16 14.46 -7.64 3.04
CA VAL A 16 13.14 -8.23 2.81
C VAL A 16 13.04 -9.58 3.51
N GLU A 17 14.14 -10.32 3.57
CA GLU A 17 14.28 -11.60 4.24
C GLU A 17 14.10 -11.47 5.76
N GLU A 18 14.69 -10.44 6.37
CA GLU A 18 14.50 -10.13 7.80
C GLU A 18 13.05 -9.73 8.11
N LEU A 19 12.44 -8.91 7.24
CA LEU A 19 11.03 -8.54 7.37
C LEU A 19 10.12 -9.77 7.27
N HIS A 20 10.40 -10.67 6.33
CA HIS A 20 9.66 -11.91 6.18
C HIS A 20 9.73 -12.77 7.44
N ALA A 21 10.95 -12.99 7.95
CA ALA A 21 11.17 -13.82 9.14
C ALA A 21 10.49 -13.21 10.38
N SER A 22 10.67 -11.90 10.61
CA SER A 22 10.06 -11.19 11.74
C SER A 22 8.54 -11.20 11.67
N ALA A 23 7.95 -10.88 10.51
CA ALA A 23 6.51 -10.92 10.31
C ALA A 23 5.95 -12.34 10.51
N THR A 24 6.64 -13.37 10.00
CA THR A 24 6.26 -14.77 10.20
C THR A 24 6.20 -15.13 11.70
N ALA A 25 7.24 -14.77 12.46
CA ALA A 25 7.30 -15.06 13.89
C ALA A 25 6.18 -14.38 14.68
N ILE A 26 5.91 -13.09 14.39
CA ILE A 26 4.82 -12.34 15.02
C ILE A 26 3.47 -12.98 14.70
N VAL A 27 3.19 -13.26 13.42
CA VAL A 27 1.93 -13.85 12.95
C VAL A 27 1.68 -15.21 13.60
N ARG A 28 2.72 -16.05 13.72
CA ARG A 28 2.66 -17.34 14.41
C ARG A 28 2.36 -17.17 15.90
N GLY A 29 2.98 -16.19 16.56
CA GLY A 29 2.69 -15.83 17.95
C GLY A 29 1.26 -15.35 18.18
N MET A 30 0.63 -14.76 17.15
CA MET A 30 -0.78 -14.35 17.16
C MET A 30 -1.76 -15.50 16.85
N GLY A 31 -1.28 -16.72 16.62
CA GLY A 31 -2.12 -17.89 16.35
C GLY A 31 -2.54 -18.07 14.89
N PHE A 32 -1.90 -17.38 13.96
CA PHE A 32 -2.10 -17.52 12.52
C PHE A 32 -0.95 -18.32 11.89
N GLU A 33 -1.26 -19.14 10.90
CA GLU A 33 -0.25 -19.95 10.20
C GLU A 33 0.36 -19.21 9.01
N HIS A 34 -0.45 -18.39 8.35
CA HIS A 34 -0.06 -17.75 7.12
C HIS A 34 -0.32 -16.25 7.17
N PHE A 35 0.53 -15.48 6.50
CA PHE A 35 0.22 -14.11 6.14
C PHE A 35 0.56 -13.82 4.69
N LEU A 36 -0.12 -12.81 4.15
CA LEU A 36 0.22 -12.15 2.91
C LEU A 36 0.09 -10.65 3.11
N TYR A 37 1.18 -9.94 2.93
CA TYR A 37 1.18 -8.51 2.73
C TYR A 37 1.28 -8.22 1.24
N GLY A 38 0.40 -7.37 0.73
CA GLY A 38 0.44 -6.88 -0.65
C GLY A 38 0.33 -5.36 -0.66
N VAL A 39 1.14 -4.70 -1.49
CA VAL A 39 1.04 -3.26 -1.73
C VAL A 39 1.07 -2.94 -3.20
N GLN A 40 0.19 -2.04 -3.61
CA GLN A 40 0.24 -1.37 -4.89
C GLN A 40 0.81 0.04 -4.71
N VAL A 41 1.90 0.33 -5.40
CA VAL A 41 2.57 1.63 -5.42
C VAL A 41 2.29 2.30 -6.76
N ASN A 42 1.79 3.54 -6.73
CA ASN A 42 1.35 4.28 -7.92
C ASN A 42 2.54 4.91 -8.69
N THR A 43 3.48 4.08 -9.13
CA THR A 43 4.61 4.52 -9.97
C THR A 43 4.18 4.92 -11.38
N SER A 44 3.04 4.39 -11.84
CA SER A 44 2.38 4.70 -13.11
C SER A 44 0.88 4.47 -12.99
N LEU A 45 0.08 5.32 -13.64
CA LEU A 45 -1.39 5.16 -13.69
C LEU A 45 -1.83 3.91 -14.48
N THR A 46 -1.01 3.44 -15.42
CA THR A 46 -1.34 2.28 -16.27
C THR A 46 -0.62 1.01 -15.86
N ARG A 47 0.49 1.14 -15.13
CA ARG A 47 1.36 0.03 -14.71
C ARG A 47 1.85 0.29 -13.29
N PRO A 48 0.95 0.27 -12.29
CA PRO A 48 1.37 0.43 -10.91
C PRO A 48 2.28 -0.75 -10.54
N TYR A 49 3.25 -0.49 -9.67
CA TYR A 49 4.09 -1.56 -9.16
C TYR A 49 3.39 -2.31 -8.05
N ARG A 50 3.56 -3.62 -8.00
CA ARG A 50 3.04 -4.47 -6.93
C ARG A 50 4.18 -5.17 -6.23
N PHE A 51 4.14 -5.16 -4.92
CA PHE A 51 5.06 -5.90 -4.07
C PHE A 51 4.24 -6.80 -3.14
N ILE A 52 4.72 -8.04 -2.96
CA ILE A 52 4.09 -9.04 -2.11
C ILE A 52 5.16 -9.63 -1.20
N LEU A 53 4.85 -9.69 0.10
CA LEU A 53 5.60 -10.39 1.13
C LEU A 53 4.67 -11.41 1.76
N SER A 54 4.96 -12.71 1.65
CA SER A 54 3.98 -13.74 2.00
C SER A 54 4.64 -15.04 2.47
N CYS A 55 3.93 -15.78 3.32
CA CYS A 55 4.20 -17.19 3.62
C CYS A 55 2.99 -18.08 3.27
N TYR A 56 2.16 -17.65 2.32
CA TYR A 56 1.16 -18.50 1.69
C TYR A 56 1.84 -19.63 0.92
N PRO A 57 1.18 -20.79 0.74
CA PRO A 57 1.69 -21.85 -0.11
C PRO A 57 2.02 -21.33 -1.52
N GLU A 58 3.20 -21.71 -2.04
CA GLU A 58 3.69 -21.21 -3.32
C GLU A 58 2.76 -21.61 -4.47
N GLU A 59 2.30 -22.87 -4.49
CA GLU A 59 1.37 -23.38 -5.50
C GLU A 59 0.08 -22.54 -5.57
N TRP A 60 -0.48 -22.18 -4.41
CA TRP A 60 -1.63 -21.29 -4.33
C TRP A 60 -1.32 -19.90 -4.87
N ARG A 61 -0.16 -19.32 -4.53
CA ARG A 61 0.26 -18.00 -5.02
C ARG A 61 0.40 -17.99 -6.54
N THR A 62 1.07 -18.98 -7.11
CA THR A 62 1.22 -19.13 -8.55
C THR A 62 -0.13 -19.26 -9.24
N HIS A 63 -1.03 -20.09 -8.72
CA HIS A 63 -2.37 -20.27 -9.27
C HIS A 63 -3.19 -18.97 -9.20
N TYR A 64 -3.16 -18.29 -8.05
CA TYR A 64 -3.88 -17.03 -7.82
C TYR A 64 -3.47 -15.94 -8.82
N ASP A 65 -2.17 -15.85 -9.12
CA ASP A 65 -1.63 -14.87 -10.06
C ASP A 65 -1.96 -15.23 -11.52
N GLN A 66 -1.93 -16.52 -11.87
CA GLN A 66 -2.28 -17.01 -13.22
C GLN A 66 -3.76 -16.79 -13.57
N GLU A 67 -4.67 -17.04 -12.62
CA GLU A 67 -6.11 -16.83 -12.82
C GLU A 67 -6.52 -15.35 -12.71
N GLY A 68 -5.59 -14.45 -12.31
CA GLY A 68 -5.85 -13.02 -12.17
C GLY A 68 -6.82 -12.69 -11.03
N TYR A 69 -6.85 -13.52 -9.98
CA TYR A 69 -7.82 -13.42 -8.88
C TYR A 69 -7.78 -12.10 -8.13
N ALA A 70 -6.64 -11.41 -8.08
CA ALA A 70 -6.52 -10.09 -7.46
C ALA A 70 -7.58 -9.06 -7.94
N SER A 71 -8.03 -9.17 -9.20
CA SER A 71 -9.01 -8.23 -9.78
C SER A 71 -10.46 -8.48 -9.36
N ILE A 72 -10.74 -9.65 -8.78
CA ILE A 72 -12.10 -10.10 -8.44
C ILE A 72 -12.22 -10.59 -6.99
N ASP A 73 -11.11 -10.69 -6.26
CA ASP A 73 -11.09 -11.09 -4.86
C ASP A 73 -11.76 -10.00 -4.00
N PRO A 74 -12.87 -10.31 -3.32
CA PRO A 74 -13.58 -9.33 -2.52
C PRO A 74 -12.75 -8.76 -1.37
N THR A 75 -11.76 -9.51 -0.85
CA THR A 75 -10.88 -9.02 0.22
C THR A 75 -9.96 -7.91 -0.30
N VAL A 76 -9.42 -8.08 -1.51
CA VAL A 76 -8.59 -7.08 -2.19
C VAL A 76 -9.43 -5.85 -2.54
N ILE A 77 -10.62 -6.06 -3.12
CA ILE A 77 -11.54 -4.97 -3.47
C ILE A 77 -11.93 -4.16 -2.22
N HIS A 78 -12.27 -4.83 -1.12
CA HIS A 78 -12.61 -4.18 0.13
C HIS A 78 -11.42 -3.37 0.67
N CYS A 79 -10.25 -3.98 0.80
CA CYS A 79 -9.07 -3.32 1.36
C CYS A 79 -8.52 -2.19 0.48
N ALA A 80 -8.79 -2.20 -0.83
CA ALA A 80 -8.41 -1.11 -1.72
C ALA A 80 -9.12 0.21 -1.37
N THR A 81 -10.32 0.16 -0.80
CA THR A 81 -11.16 1.35 -0.59
C THR A 81 -11.58 1.61 0.86
N ALA A 82 -11.60 0.58 1.71
CA ALA A 82 -12.04 0.70 3.09
C ALA A 82 -10.85 0.89 4.05
N ALA A 83 -11.06 1.63 5.14
CA ALA A 83 -10.09 1.76 6.23
C ALA A 83 -10.29 0.71 7.35
N THR A 84 -11.32 -0.13 7.23
CA THR A 84 -11.67 -1.13 8.25
C THR A 84 -11.31 -2.54 7.80
N PRO A 85 -10.92 -3.45 8.70
CA PRO A 85 -10.65 -4.83 8.35
C PRO A 85 -11.89 -5.58 7.84
N VAL A 86 -11.68 -6.68 7.14
CA VAL A 86 -12.72 -7.60 6.69
C VAL A 86 -12.39 -9.04 7.10
N ILE A 87 -13.36 -9.73 7.70
CA ILE A 87 -13.25 -11.14 8.07
C ILE A 87 -13.74 -12.00 6.91
N TRP A 88 -13.07 -13.12 6.64
CA TRP A 88 -13.38 -14.01 5.52
C TRP A 88 -14.58 -14.91 5.80
N LYS A 89 -15.76 -14.32 5.89
CA LYS A 89 -17.02 -15.07 6.02
C LYS A 89 -17.57 -15.43 4.64
N ASN A 90 -18.38 -16.48 4.56
CA ASN A 90 -18.94 -16.94 3.29
C ASN A 90 -19.84 -15.88 2.62
N GLU A 91 -20.45 -15.00 3.40
CA GLU A 91 -21.26 -13.88 2.88
C GLU A 91 -20.43 -12.86 2.09
N LEU A 92 -19.10 -12.87 2.23
CA LEU A 92 -18.22 -12.02 1.43
C LEU A 92 -18.04 -12.57 -0.01
N PHE A 93 -18.20 -13.88 -0.21
CA PHE A 93 -17.87 -14.59 -1.45
C PHE A 93 -19.14 -15.14 -2.13
N LYS A 94 -20.01 -14.26 -2.64
CA LYS A 94 -21.37 -14.62 -3.10
C LYS A 94 -21.43 -15.05 -4.57
N GLY A 95 -20.56 -14.54 -5.41
CA GLY A 95 -20.50 -14.80 -6.84
C GLY A 95 -19.76 -16.11 -7.16
N ARG A 96 -20.09 -16.74 -8.30
CA ARG A 96 -19.50 -18.03 -8.71
C ARG A 96 -17.97 -18.03 -8.67
N LYS A 97 -17.34 -16.96 -9.17
CA LYS A 97 -15.87 -16.83 -9.17
C LYS A 97 -15.32 -16.61 -7.76
N GLU A 98 -16.00 -15.83 -6.93
CA GLU A 98 -15.59 -15.54 -5.55
C GLU A 98 -15.68 -16.79 -4.68
N THR A 99 -16.75 -17.58 -4.84
CA THR A 99 -16.89 -18.89 -4.18
C THR A 99 -15.80 -19.87 -4.62
N ARG A 100 -15.38 -19.83 -5.90
CA ARG A 100 -14.26 -20.64 -6.40
C ARG A 100 -12.94 -20.26 -5.71
N ILE A 101 -12.60 -18.96 -5.68
CA ILE A 101 -11.43 -18.45 -4.94
C ILE A 101 -11.46 -18.95 -3.49
N ARG A 102 -12.63 -18.83 -2.85
CA ARG A 102 -12.80 -19.23 -1.47
C ARG A 102 -12.58 -20.73 -1.26
N SER A 103 -13.08 -21.58 -2.15
CA SER A 103 -12.90 -23.03 -2.10
C SER A 103 -11.43 -23.41 -2.25
N GLU A 104 -10.78 -22.93 -3.32
CA GLU A 104 -9.40 -23.28 -3.64
C GLU A 104 -8.41 -22.75 -2.57
N ALA A 105 -8.68 -21.58 -2.00
CA ALA A 105 -7.92 -21.04 -0.86
C ALA A 105 -8.02 -21.97 0.37
N ARG A 106 -9.21 -22.51 0.66
CA ARG A 106 -9.41 -23.46 1.78
C ARG A 106 -8.67 -24.77 1.55
N ASP A 107 -8.71 -25.29 0.32
CA ASP A 107 -7.97 -26.51 -0.07
C ASP A 107 -6.45 -26.32 0.10
N SER A 108 -5.99 -25.07 0.00
CA SER A 108 -4.61 -24.66 0.24
C SER A 108 -4.30 -24.32 1.71
N GLY A 109 -5.21 -24.61 2.66
CA GLY A 109 -5.02 -24.36 4.09
C GLY A 109 -5.33 -22.92 4.56
N LEU A 110 -5.81 -22.05 3.68
CA LEU A 110 -6.22 -20.67 4.02
C LEU A 110 -7.70 -20.64 4.43
N VAL A 111 -8.00 -21.32 5.53
CA VAL A 111 -9.38 -21.63 5.91
C VAL A 111 -10.06 -20.45 6.59
N SER A 112 -9.55 -19.94 7.70
CA SER A 112 -10.14 -18.79 8.39
C SER A 112 -9.15 -17.63 8.46
N GLY A 113 -9.65 -16.39 8.44
CA GLY A 113 -8.75 -15.24 8.43
C GLY A 113 -9.46 -13.90 8.35
N ALA A 114 -8.64 -12.86 8.32
CA ALA A 114 -9.07 -11.49 8.11
C ALA A 114 -8.00 -10.72 7.32
N SER A 115 -8.46 -9.70 6.60
CA SER A 115 -7.63 -8.78 5.83
C SER A 115 -7.76 -7.37 6.38
N PHE A 116 -6.61 -6.71 6.53
CA PHE A 116 -6.43 -5.44 7.22
C PHE A 116 -5.88 -4.43 6.22
N PRO A 117 -6.60 -3.35 5.88
CA PRO A 117 -6.14 -2.35 4.94
C PRO A 117 -5.16 -1.37 5.59
N VAL A 118 -4.27 -0.80 4.78
CA VAL A 118 -3.49 0.40 5.11
C VAL A 118 -3.24 1.21 3.85
N HIS A 119 -3.49 2.51 3.93
CA HIS A 119 -3.28 3.45 2.83
C HIS A 119 -2.13 4.38 3.18
N GLY A 120 -1.11 4.40 2.33
CA GLY A 120 0.10 5.19 2.53
C GLY A 120 -0.07 6.63 2.05
N ARG A 121 0.85 7.50 2.49
CA ARG A 121 0.83 8.94 2.17
C ARG A 121 1.01 9.26 0.68
N ARG A 122 1.64 8.35 -0.08
CA ARG A 122 1.86 8.53 -1.53
C ARG A 122 0.80 7.79 -2.34
N GLY A 123 -0.38 7.60 -1.76
CA GLY A 123 -1.50 6.91 -2.38
C GLY A 123 -1.31 5.40 -2.51
N GLU A 124 -0.35 4.82 -1.78
CA GLU A 124 -0.21 3.37 -1.73
C GLU A 124 -1.48 2.74 -1.17
N ALA A 125 -1.95 1.67 -1.81
CA ALA A 125 -3.01 0.82 -1.27
C ALA A 125 -2.37 -0.51 -0.90
N ALA A 126 -2.36 -0.83 0.38
CA ALA A 126 -1.80 -2.06 0.90
C ALA A 126 -2.78 -2.80 1.80
N MET A 127 -2.49 -4.08 2.00
CA MET A 127 -3.25 -4.92 2.90
C MET A 127 -2.35 -5.99 3.51
N LEU A 128 -2.65 -6.37 4.75
CA LEU A 128 -2.15 -7.58 5.38
C LEU A 128 -3.31 -8.56 5.53
N SER A 129 -3.16 -9.78 5.03
CA SER A 129 -4.10 -10.89 5.18
C SER A 129 -3.49 -11.92 6.11
N LEU A 130 -4.19 -12.26 7.19
CA LEU A 130 -3.78 -13.28 8.15
C LEU A 130 -4.71 -14.49 8.03
N ALA A 131 -4.12 -15.69 7.96
CA ALA A 131 -4.86 -16.94 7.73
C ALA A 131 -4.45 -18.05 8.71
N THR A 132 -5.39 -18.94 9.00
CA THR A 132 -5.18 -20.21 9.72
C THR A 132 -5.98 -21.31 9.05
N SER A 133 -5.50 -22.56 9.16
CA SER A 133 -6.22 -23.74 8.70
C SER A 133 -7.36 -24.14 9.65
N ARG A 134 -7.40 -23.55 10.85
CA ARG A 134 -8.43 -23.81 11.86
C ARG A 134 -9.79 -23.25 11.44
N GLU A 135 -10.85 -23.97 11.76
CA GLU A 135 -12.23 -23.53 11.59
C GLU A 135 -13.08 -23.95 12.79
N SER A 136 -13.36 -22.99 13.66
CA SER A 136 -14.23 -23.20 14.81
C SER A 136 -14.84 -21.88 15.28
N ARG A 137 -15.81 -21.94 16.19
CA ARG A 137 -16.39 -20.73 16.80
C ARG A 137 -15.36 -19.98 17.64
N GLU A 138 -14.50 -20.70 18.34
CA GLU A 138 -13.37 -20.18 19.10
C GLU A 138 -12.39 -19.45 18.18
N THR A 139 -12.05 -20.06 17.04
CA THR A 139 -11.18 -19.43 16.03
C THR A 139 -11.74 -18.08 15.55
N GLN A 140 -13.06 -17.98 15.35
CA GLN A 140 -13.69 -16.71 14.99
C GLN A 140 -13.58 -15.65 16.10
N ASN A 141 -13.72 -16.07 17.36
CA ASN A 141 -13.57 -15.17 18.50
C ASN A 141 -12.12 -14.72 18.67
N ASP A 142 -11.15 -15.61 18.46
CA ASP A 142 -9.71 -15.30 18.48
C ASP A 142 -9.37 -14.25 17.41
N ILE A 143 -9.87 -14.44 16.18
CA ILE A 143 -9.67 -13.48 15.07
C ILE A 143 -10.23 -12.10 15.46
N LEU A 144 -11.45 -12.06 16.02
CA LEU A 144 -12.08 -10.82 16.47
C LEU A 144 -11.27 -10.14 17.58
N ALA A 145 -10.80 -10.91 18.56
CA ALA A 145 -10.00 -10.40 19.68
C ALA A 145 -8.66 -9.82 19.22
N MET A 146 -8.04 -10.39 18.18
CA MET A 146 -6.75 -9.96 17.64
C MET A 146 -6.85 -8.78 16.66
N MET A 147 -8.05 -8.36 16.24
CA MET A 147 -8.21 -7.34 15.19
C MET A 147 -7.42 -6.06 15.44
N GLY A 148 -7.45 -5.52 16.66
CA GLY A 148 -6.74 -4.29 16.99
C GLY A 148 -5.22 -4.42 16.84
N GLN A 149 -4.67 -5.52 17.35
CA GLN A 149 -3.23 -5.80 17.23
C GLN A 149 -2.83 -6.11 15.79
N SER A 150 -3.64 -6.85 15.04
CA SER A 150 -3.41 -7.14 13.63
C SER A 150 -3.43 -5.87 12.77
N GLN A 151 -4.33 -4.93 13.05
CA GLN A 151 -4.35 -3.63 12.37
C GLN A 151 -3.09 -2.82 12.70
N LEU A 152 -2.65 -2.80 13.97
CA LEU A 152 -1.39 -2.14 14.34
C LEU A 152 -0.19 -2.78 13.62
N LEU A 153 -0.09 -4.11 13.64
CA LEU A 153 0.93 -4.85 12.90
C LEU A 153 0.94 -4.46 11.42
N THR A 154 -0.24 -4.31 10.81
CA THR A 154 -0.37 -3.90 9.40
C THR A 154 0.26 -2.54 9.16
N CYS A 155 0.03 -1.56 10.04
CA CYS A 155 0.62 -0.23 9.94
C CYS A 155 2.15 -0.26 10.09
N PHE A 156 2.67 -0.96 11.11
CA PHE A 156 4.12 -1.06 11.33
C PHE A 156 4.82 -1.83 10.19
N LEU A 157 4.21 -2.92 9.72
CA LEU A 157 4.74 -3.69 8.59
C LEU A 157 4.77 -2.86 7.30
N HIS A 158 3.73 -2.06 7.05
CA HIS A 158 3.70 -1.15 5.92
C HIS A 158 4.87 -0.16 5.97
N GLU A 159 5.07 0.52 7.10
CA GLU A 159 6.15 1.51 7.26
C GLU A 159 7.55 0.87 7.09
N ALA A 160 7.76 -0.31 7.68
CA ALA A 160 9.04 -0.99 7.53
C ALA A 160 9.30 -1.45 6.08
N ILE A 161 8.26 -1.91 5.38
CA ILE A 161 8.36 -2.23 3.94
C ILE A 161 8.65 -0.97 3.11
N GLN A 162 8.05 0.17 3.43
CA GLN A 162 8.38 1.44 2.77
C GLN A 162 9.86 1.80 2.92
N HIS A 163 10.41 1.58 4.12
CA HIS A 163 11.83 1.81 4.39
C HIS A 163 12.73 0.83 3.61
N VAL A 164 12.48 -0.48 3.73
CA VAL A 164 13.34 -1.52 3.14
C VAL A 164 13.20 -1.60 1.62
N VAL A 165 11.97 -1.66 1.09
CA VAL A 165 11.72 -1.94 -0.33
C VAL A 165 11.83 -0.69 -1.20
N LEU A 166 11.29 0.43 -0.73
CA LEU A 166 11.16 1.64 -1.54
C LEU A 166 12.28 2.66 -1.33
N SER A 167 12.97 2.61 -0.20
CA SER A 167 14.13 3.49 0.07
C SER A 167 15.46 2.79 -0.19
N LYS A 168 15.62 1.52 0.21
CA LYS A 168 16.87 0.76 0.08
C LYS A 168 16.83 -0.38 -0.94
N GLY A 169 15.64 -0.74 -1.43
CA GLY A 169 15.39 -2.02 -2.10
C GLY A 169 15.20 -1.96 -3.62
N PRO A 170 14.54 -2.96 -4.23
CA PRO A 170 14.49 -3.19 -5.69
C PRO A 170 13.70 -2.13 -6.48
N LEU A 171 12.95 -1.27 -5.79
CA LEU A 171 12.37 -0.06 -6.36
C LEU A 171 12.83 1.16 -5.57
N PRO A 172 14.07 1.62 -5.75
CA PRO A 172 14.47 2.88 -5.17
C PRO A 172 13.68 3.97 -5.89
N LEU A 173 12.60 4.46 -5.28
CA LEU A 173 11.95 5.66 -5.75
C LEU A 173 12.96 6.78 -5.55
N LYS A 174 13.64 7.17 -6.63
CA LYS A 174 14.62 8.26 -6.61
C LYS A 174 13.99 9.41 -5.85
N LYS A 175 14.59 9.83 -4.73
CA LYS A 175 14.05 10.89 -3.89
C LYS A 175 13.92 12.16 -4.75
N ILE A 176 12.70 12.53 -5.08
CA ILE A 176 12.41 13.71 -5.90
C ILE A 176 12.34 14.91 -4.96
N ASN A 177 13.39 15.72 -4.96
CA ASN A 177 13.45 16.93 -4.13
C ASN A 177 12.97 18.14 -4.95
N LEU A 178 11.69 18.48 -4.80
CA LEU A 178 11.12 19.72 -5.31
C LEU A 178 11.41 20.87 -4.35
N THR A 179 11.77 22.03 -4.88
CA THR A 179 11.88 23.27 -4.09
C THR A 179 10.49 23.76 -3.68
N GLU A 180 10.41 24.58 -2.63
CA GLU A 180 9.14 25.16 -2.21
C GLU A 180 8.46 25.98 -3.31
N ARG A 181 9.24 26.69 -4.14
CA ARG A 181 8.70 27.42 -5.31
C ARG A 181 8.21 26.49 -6.41
N GLU A 182 8.88 25.37 -6.65
CA GLU A 182 8.40 24.35 -7.60
C GLU A 182 7.08 23.74 -7.13
N LYS A 183 6.97 23.40 -5.83
CA LYS A 183 5.72 22.89 -5.23
C LYS A 183 4.59 23.91 -5.30
N GLU A 184 4.87 25.17 -4.96
CA GLU A 184 3.90 26.27 -4.99
C GLU A 184 3.35 26.49 -6.42
N CYS A 185 4.23 26.53 -7.43
CA CYS A 185 3.81 26.64 -8.83
C CYS A 185 2.98 25.42 -9.27
N LEU A 186 3.37 24.21 -8.86
CA LEU A 186 2.65 22.98 -9.19
C LEU A 186 1.27 22.90 -8.52
N LEU A 187 1.12 23.39 -7.28
CA LEU A 187 -0.16 23.44 -6.57
C LEU A 187 -1.17 24.33 -7.31
N TRP A 188 -0.80 25.57 -7.62
CA TRP A 188 -1.68 26.44 -8.40
C TRP A 188 -1.92 25.91 -9.81
N ALA A 189 -0.94 25.22 -10.38
CA ALA A 189 -1.11 24.54 -11.64
C ALA A 189 -2.12 23.39 -11.59
N ALA A 190 -2.18 22.66 -10.47
CA ALA A 190 -3.17 21.61 -10.21
C ALA A 190 -4.59 22.16 -10.03
N GLU A 191 -4.71 23.37 -9.48
CA GLU A 191 -5.96 24.16 -9.43
C GLU A 191 -6.37 24.77 -10.78
N GLY A 192 -5.66 24.45 -11.87
CA GLY A 192 -6.01 24.87 -13.23
C GLY A 192 -5.57 26.28 -13.61
N LYS A 193 -4.75 26.97 -12.79
CA LYS A 193 -4.29 28.35 -13.06
C LYS A 193 -3.31 28.42 -14.23
N THR A 194 -3.43 29.42 -15.10
CA THR A 194 -2.48 29.69 -16.19
C THR A 194 -1.13 30.16 -15.68
N GLY A 195 -0.08 30.13 -16.52
CA GLY A 195 1.26 30.61 -16.14
C GLY A 195 1.24 32.06 -15.65
N TRP A 196 0.48 32.91 -16.34
CA TRP A 196 0.24 34.31 -15.96
C TRP A 196 -0.48 34.44 -14.60
N GLU A 197 -1.58 33.71 -14.38
CA GLU A 197 -2.29 33.76 -13.08
C GLU A 197 -1.39 33.29 -11.93
N ILE A 198 -0.63 32.21 -12.12
CA ILE A 198 0.32 31.72 -11.12
C ILE A 198 1.35 32.81 -10.81
N ALA A 199 1.89 33.46 -11.84
CA ALA A 199 2.89 34.52 -11.71
C ALA A 199 2.37 35.68 -10.86
N THR A 200 1.11 36.08 -11.08
CA THR A 200 0.42 37.08 -10.24
C THR A 200 0.26 36.60 -8.80
N ILE A 201 -0.16 35.36 -8.58
CA ILE A 201 -0.42 34.83 -7.23
C ILE A 201 0.87 34.71 -6.41
N VAL A 202 1.94 34.19 -7.00
CA VAL A 202 3.22 33.93 -6.29
C VAL A 202 4.22 35.09 -6.35
N ASN A 203 3.82 36.19 -7.01
CA ASN A 203 4.56 37.44 -7.21
C ASN A 203 5.93 37.27 -7.90
N ILE A 204 5.95 36.62 -9.07
CA ILE A 204 7.13 36.46 -9.94
C ILE A 204 6.75 36.67 -11.42
N SER A 205 7.70 36.56 -12.36
CA SER A 205 7.38 36.61 -13.79
C SER A 205 6.80 35.29 -14.31
N GLU A 206 5.95 35.34 -15.35
CA GLU A 206 5.44 34.14 -16.03
C GLU A 206 6.56 33.24 -16.59
N ARG A 207 7.66 33.85 -17.04
CA ARG A 207 8.87 33.14 -17.46
C ARG A 207 9.47 32.34 -16.29
N THR A 208 9.50 32.93 -15.09
CA THR A 208 9.99 32.27 -13.87
C THR A 208 9.09 31.13 -13.44
N VAL A 209 7.76 31.27 -13.54
CA VAL A 209 6.81 30.17 -13.32
C VAL A 209 7.10 29.00 -14.27
N THR A 210 7.25 29.31 -15.57
CA THR A 210 7.55 28.30 -16.59
C THR A 210 8.85 27.56 -16.27
N PHE A 211 9.89 28.28 -15.85
CA PHE A 211 11.15 27.71 -15.40
C PHE A 211 10.98 26.75 -14.22
N HIS A 212 10.24 27.14 -13.18
CA HIS A 212 9.99 26.26 -12.03
C HIS A 212 9.21 24.99 -12.43
N LEU A 213 8.17 25.11 -13.26
CA LEU A 213 7.40 23.96 -13.73
C LEU A 213 8.23 23.01 -14.60
N GLN A 214 9.11 23.53 -15.47
CA GLN A 214 10.03 22.74 -16.28
C GLN A 214 11.05 21.99 -15.42
N ASN A 215 11.65 22.66 -14.42
CA ASN A 215 12.59 22.01 -13.51
C ASN A 215 11.91 20.89 -12.71
N ALA A 216 10.68 21.13 -12.23
CA ALA A 216 9.92 20.10 -11.53
C ALA A 216 9.62 18.90 -12.43
N ALA A 217 9.19 19.14 -13.68
CA ALA A 217 8.96 18.10 -14.68
C ALA A 217 10.24 17.27 -14.96
N GLN A 218 11.38 17.95 -15.13
CA GLN A 218 12.68 17.30 -15.36
C GLN A 218 13.11 16.43 -14.17
N LYS A 219 12.98 16.95 -12.93
CA LYS A 219 13.28 16.18 -11.70
C LYS A 219 12.40 14.94 -11.57
N MET A 220 11.18 15.02 -12.06
CA MET A 220 10.23 13.91 -12.12
C MET A 220 10.37 13.02 -13.36
N GLY A 221 11.24 13.35 -14.31
CA GLY A 221 11.41 12.59 -15.55
C GLY A 221 10.14 12.55 -16.42
N VAL A 222 9.38 13.64 -16.45
CA VAL A 222 8.16 13.78 -17.27
C VAL A 222 8.31 14.93 -18.26
N VAL A 223 7.52 14.91 -19.33
CA VAL A 223 7.77 15.80 -20.50
C VAL A 223 6.85 17.02 -20.57
N ASN A 224 5.75 17.03 -19.82
CA ASN A 224 4.82 18.14 -19.85
C ASN A 224 4.21 18.45 -18.48
N ARG A 225 3.57 19.62 -18.41
CA ARG A 225 2.96 20.16 -17.21
C ARG A 225 1.87 19.26 -16.65
N GLN A 226 1.02 18.67 -17.50
CA GLN A 226 -0.07 17.80 -17.06
C GLN A 226 0.45 16.52 -16.42
N GLN A 227 1.49 15.91 -17.01
CA GLN A 227 2.19 14.77 -16.43
C GLN A 227 2.91 15.14 -15.13
N ALA A 228 3.49 16.35 -15.05
CA ALA A 228 4.12 16.84 -13.82
C ALA A 228 3.10 17.00 -12.69
N ILE A 229 1.93 17.57 -12.96
CA ILE A 229 0.82 17.68 -11.99
C ILE A 229 0.37 16.28 -11.55
N SER A 230 0.04 15.41 -12.51
CA SER A 230 -0.44 14.06 -12.23
C SER A 230 0.56 13.24 -11.42
N ARG A 231 1.85 13.29 -11.79
CA ARG A 231 2.92 12.58 -11.09
C ARG A 231 3.15 13.16 -9.70
N ALA A 232 3.19 14.48 -9.55
CA ALA A 232 3.40 15.13 -8.26
C ALA A 232 2.28 14.80 -7.27
N LEU A 233 1.02 14.78 -7.70
CA LEU A 233 -0.12 14.35 -6.87
C LEU A 233 -0.04 12.86 -6.54
N SER A 234 0.17 12.00 -7.55
CA SER A 234 0.21 10.54 -7.35
C SER A 234 1.33 10.07 -6.42
N MET A 235 2.40 10.86 -6.28
CA MET A 235 3.54 10.57 -5.41
C MET A 235 3.49 11.32 -4.08
N GLY A 236 2.45 12.11 -3.81
CA GLY A 236 2.35 12.95 -2.61
C GLY A 236 3.42 14.05 -2.52
N LEU A 237 3.97 14.51 -3.66
CA LEU A 237 4.96 15.60 -3.69
C LEU A 237 4.32 16.98 -3.54
N ILE A 238 3.04 17.08 -3.90
CA ILE A 238 2.15 18.18 -3.59
C ILE A 238 0.88 17.58 -2.97
N GLU A 239 0.37 18.21 -1.92
CA GLU A 239 -0.80 17.77 -1.17
C GLU A 239 -1.70 18.99 -0.94
N PRO A 240 -3.03 18.82 -0.77
CA PRO A 240 -3.89 19.89 -0.28
C PRO A 240 -3.32 20.46 1.02
N ARG A 241 -3.43 21.77 1.24
CA ARG A 241 -3.02 22.37 2.51
C ARG A 241 -3.82 21.74 3.64
N THR A 242 -3.18 20.86 4.40
CA THR A 242 -3.75 20.21 5.59
C THR A 242 -3.76 21.19 6.76
N ILE A 243 -4.59 20.89 7.76
CA ILE A 243 -4.69 21.67 8.99
C ILE A 243 -3.35 21.55 9.74
N THR A 244 -2.47 22.51 9.52
CA THR A 244 -1.27 22.80 10.34
C THR A 244 -1.64 23.69 11.50
#